data_AF-A0A0R1MGD3-F1
#
_entry.id   AF-A0A0R1MGD3-F1
#
_cell.length_a   1.000
_cell.length_b   1.000
_cell.length_c   1.000
_cell.angle_alpha   90.00
_cell.angle_beta   90.00
_cell.angle_gamma   90.00
#
_symmetry.space_group_name_H-M   'P 1'
#
loop_
_entity.id
_entity.type
_entity.pdbx_description
1 polymer ?
#
loop_
_entity_poly.entity_id
_entity_poly.type
_entity_poly.pdbx_seq_one_letter_code
_entity_poly.pdbx_strand_id
1 'polypeptide(L)'
;MKLKKWQANLILLLTAIIWGSSYILIKMALKGNMPSGVINTLRGAIFARLIYIFFRKRLHKLTKKDLRIGVLASFEGQTLQVIGQKYTDATSSGIILMTESLFGKFIFSYPWFRRIKLQFVNWRNLNNCLYIGHGN
;
A
#
# COMPACT_ATOMS: atom_id res chain seq x y z
N MET A 1 17.29 13.07 -1.84
CA MET A 1 17.01 14.19 -0.90
C MET A 1 16.72 13.61 0.48
N LYS A 2 17.42 14.08 1.53
CA LYS A 2 17.08 13.73 2.91
C LYS A 2 15.96 14.67 3.37
N LEU A 3 14.80 14.11 3.75
CA LEU A 3 13.67 14.89 4.26
C LEU A 3 14.01 15.42 5.66
N LYS A 4 13.62 16.66 5.96
CA LYS A 4 13.69 17.20 7.33
C LYS A 4 12.63 16.51 8.20
N LYS A 5 12.90 16.33 9.50
CA LYS A 5 11.98 15.65 10.44
C LYS A 5 10.56 16.21 10.39
N TRP A 6 10.42 17.54 10.35
CA TRP A 6 9.12 18.22 10.20
C TRP A 6 8.38 17.84 8.91
N GLN A 7 9.08 17.75 7.78
CA GLN A 7 8.45 17.38 6.50
C GLN A 7 7.93 15.95 6.54
N ALA A 8 8.68 15.03 7.17
CA ALA A 8 8.23 13.65 7.36
C ALA A 8 6.99 13.58 8.27
N ASN A 9 6.99 14.31 9.39
CA ASN A 9 5.84 14.36 10.31
C ASN A 9 4.59 14.95 9.62
N LEU A 10 4.76 15.99 8.80
CA LEU A 10 3.65 16.59 8.07
C LEU A 10 3.07 15.61 7.03
N ILE A 11 3.92 14.93 6.25
CA ILE A 11 3.46 13.92 5.28
C ILE A 11 2.76 12.77 5.99
N LEU A 12 3.25 12.34 7.16
CA LEU A 12 2.59 11.31 7.99
C LEU A 12 1.21 11.76 8.47
N LEU A 13 1.09 12.99 8.96
CA LEU A 13 -0.19 13.55 9.42
C LEU A 13 -1.20 13.64 8.26
N LEU A 14 -0.78 14.16 7.11
CA LEU A 14 -1.63 14.24 5.92
C LEU A 14 -2.09 12.85 5.46
N THR A 15 -1.18 11.88 5.47
CA THR A 15 -1.50 10.49 5.13
C THR A 15 -2.55 9.92 6.09
N ALA A 16 -2.41 10.16 7.39
CA ALA A 16 -3.37 9.69 8.40
C ALA A 16 -4.76 10.30 8.20
N ILE A 17 -4.85 11.59 7.87
CA ILE A 17 -6.13 12.26 7.59
C ILE A 17 -6.78 11.69 6.31
N ILE A 18 -6.01 11.52 5.24
CA ILE A 18 -6.51 10.98 3.97
C ILE A 18 -7.00 9.54 4.16
N TRP A 19 -6.25 8.71 4.88
CA TRP A 19 -6.63 7.32 5.15
C TRP A 19 -7.84 7.22 6.08
N GLY A 20 -7.87 7.96 7.18
CA GLY A 20 -8.98 7.94 8.15
C GLY A 20 -10.30 8.45 7.55
N SER A 21 -10.26 9.54 6.79
CA SER A 21 -11.45 10.09 6.13
C SER A 21 -12.03 9.13 5.09
N SER A 22 -11.19 8.36 4.39
CA SER A 22 -11.64 7.34 3.44
C SER A 22 -12.57 6.30 4.09
N TYR A 23 -12.40 5.95 5.36
CA TYR A 23 -13.25 4.98 6.05
C TYR A 23 -14.67 5.49 6.28
N ILE A 24 -14.79 6.79 6.58
CA ILE A 24 -16.08 7.46 6.73
C ILE A 24 -16.83 7.46 5.40
N LEU A 25 -16.15 7.81 4.30
CA LEU A 25 -16.73 7.82 2.96
C LEU A 25 -17.19 6.43 2.52
N ILE A 26 -16.43 5.37 2.81
CA ILE A 26 -16.85 4.00 2.51
C ILE A 26 -18.10 3.63 3.30
N LYS A 27 -18.16 3.99 4.59
CA LYS A 27 -19.37 3.72 5.40
C LYS A 27 -20.59 4.48 4.87
N MET A 28 -20.41 5.71 4.40
CA MET A 28 -21.47 6.49 3.74
C MET A 28 -21.93 5.83 2.43
N ALA A 29 -21.01 5.38 1.59
CA ALA A 29 -21.33 4.67 0.35
C ALA A 29 -22.08 3.35 0.61
N LEU A 30 -21.66 2.60 1.64
CA LEU A 30 -22.34 1.37 2.07
C LEU A 30 -23.74 1.64 2.62
N LYS A 31 -23.93 2.74 3.36
CA LYS A 31 -25.27 3.18 3.81
C LYS A 31 -26.18 3.55 2.63
N GLY A 32 -25.61 4.05 1.53
CA GLY A 32 -26.31 4.30 0.27
C GLY A 32 -26.62 3.06 -0.56
N ASN A 33 -26.56 1.85 0.02
CA ASN A 33 -26.76 0.56 -0.65
C ASN A 33 -25.78 0.29 -1.82
N MET A 34 -24.63 0.96 -1.88
CA MET A 34 -23.63 0.68 -2.90
C MET A 34 -22.95 -0.68 -2.62
N PRO A 35 -22.90 -1.61 -3.58
CA PRO A 35 -22.24 -2.90 -3.38
C PRO A 35 -20.74 -2.73 -3.12
N SER A 36 -20.19 -3.53 -2.21
CA SER A 36 -18.77 -3.47 -1.83
C SER A 36 -17.81 -3.62 -3.01
N GLY A 37 -18.16 -4.46 -3.99
CA GLY A 37 -17.37 -4.65 -5.21
C GLY A 37 -17.29 -3.38 -6.07
N VAL A 38 -18.39 -2.63 -6.18
CA VAL A 38 -18.44 -1.39 -6.96
C VAL A 38 -17.57 -0.31 -6.30
N ILE A 39 -17.67 -0.17 -4.97
CA ILE A 39 -16.84 0.78 -4.20
C ILE A 39 -15.36 0.48 -4.43
N ASN A 40 -14.97 -0.80 -4.32
CA ASN A 40 -13.57 -1.19 -4.43
C ASN A 40 -13.03 -1.07 -5.87
N THR A 41 -13.83 -1.41 -6.88
CA THR A 41 -13.45 -1.27 -8.29
C THR A 41 -13.29 0.20 -8.69
N LEU A 42 -14.20 1.09 -8.28
CA LEU A 42 -14.07 2.53 -8.57
C LEU A 42 -12.83 3.12 -7.91
N ARG A 43 -12.59 2.80 -6.63
CA ARG A 43 -11.41 3.22 -5.87
C ARG A 43 -10.12 2.70 -6.52
N GLY A 44 -10.10 1.41 -6.84
CA GLY A 44 -8.98 0.75 -7.52
C GLY A 44 -8.69 1.34 -8.90
N ALA A 45 -9.73 1.69 -9.68
CA ALA A 45 -9.56 2.32 -10.98
C ALA A 45 -8.93 3.72 -10.89
N ILE A 46 -9.36 4.53 -9.91
CA ILE A 46 -8.76 5.84 -9.65
C ILE A 46 -7.28 5.69 -9.30
N PHE A 47 -6.95 4.79 -8.36
CA PHE A 47 -5.54 4.55 -7.99
C PHE A 47 -4.71 3.98 -9.14
N ALA A 48 -5.25 3.05 -9.91
CA ALA A 48 -4.56 2.48 -11.08
C ALA A 48 -4.24 3.56 -12.11
N ARG A 49 -5.19 4.47 -12.39
CA ARG A 49 -4.98 5.59 -13.31
C ARG A 49 -3.90 6.55 -12.80
N LEU A 50 -3.93 6.90 -11.52
CA LEU A 50 -2.93 7.77 -10.91
C LEU A 50 -1.54 7.13 -10.95
N ILE A 51 -1.41 5.86 -10.54
CA ILE A 51 -0.14 5.13 -10.59
C ILE A 51 0.39 5.05 -12.02
N TYR A 52 -0.47 4.79 -13.00
CA TYR A 52 -0.08 4.74 -14.40
C TYR A 52 0.51 6.08 -14.89
N ILE A 53 -0.15 7.21 -14.57
CA ILE A 53 0.32 8.55 -14.98
C ILE A 53 1.68 8.88 -14.36
N PHE A 54 1.84 8.70 -13.04
CA PHE A 54 3.05 9.11 -12.32
C PHE A 54 4.23 8.13 -12.50
N PHE A 55 3.95 6.83 -12.62
CA PHE A 55 4.98 5.77 -12.57
C PHE A 55 5.08 4.95 -13.85
N ARG A 56 4.59 5.45 -15.00
CA ARG A 56 4.62 4.74 -16.30
C ARG A 56 5.94 4.02 -16.59
N LYS A 57 7.07 4.71 -16.42
CA LYS A 57 8.41 4.18 -16.74
C LYS A 57 8.80 2.98 -15.88
N ARG A 58 8.30 2.91 -14.65
CA ARG A 58 8.52 1.78 -13.73
C ARG A 58 7.51 0.67 -13.98
N LEU A 59 6.26 1.01 -14.29
CA LEU A 59 5.19 0.05 -14.55
C LEU A 59 5.47 -0.82 -15.78
N HIS A 60 6.03 -0.24 -16.84
CA HIS A 60 6.41 -0.98 -18.06
C HIS A 60 7.55 -2.01 -17.84
N LYS A 61 8.27 -1.94 -16.72
CA LYS A 61 9.32 -2.90 -16.36
C LYS A 61 8.81 -4.08 -15.54
N LEU A 62 7.54 -4.06 -15.12
CA LEU A 62 6.94 -5.11 -14.30
C LEU A 62 6.56 -6.32 -15.14
N THR A 63 6.73 -7.52 -14.58
CA THR A 63 6.28 -8.75 -15.24
C THR A 63 4.76 -8.85 -15.13
N LYS A 64 4.10 -9.50 -16.11
CA LYS A 64 2.66 -9.83 -16.02
C LYS A 64 2.31 -10.61 -14.74
N LYS A 65 3.24 -11.43 -14.23
CA LYS A 65 3.09 -12.16 -12.96
C LYS A 65 3.02 -11.21 -11.76
N ASP A 66 3.94 -10.25 -11.69
CA ASP A 66 3.99 -9.25 -10.60
C ASP A 66 2.70 -8.43 -10.57
N LEU A 67 2.21 -8.03 -11.74
CA LEU A 67 0.96 -7.27 -11.86
C LEU A 67 -0.24 -8.10 -11.39
N ARG A 68 -0.34 -9.38 -11.79
CA ARG A 68 -1.44 -10.27 -11.37
C ARG A 68 -1.45 -10.46 -9.86
N ILE A 69 -0.30 -10.78 -9.26
CA ILE A 69 -0.20 -10.99 -7.81
C ILE A 69 -0.55 -9.70 -7.06
N GLY A 70 -0.02 -8.55 -7.50
CA GLY A 70 -0.30 -7.26 -6.87
C GLY A 70 -1.77 -6.87 -6.93
N VAL A 71 -2.41 -7.04 -8.10
CA VAL A 71 -3.84 -6.72 -8.27
C VAL A 71 -4.72 -7.65 -7.45
N LEU A 72 -4.49 -8.97 -7.53
CA LEU A 72 -5.31 -9.95 -6.79
C LEU A 72 -5.19 -9.74 -5.28
N ALA A 73 -3.96 -9.66 -4.74
CA ALA A 73 -3.75 -9.47 -3.31
C ALA A 73 -4.35 -8.15 -2.80
N SER A 74 -4.25 -7.07 -3.59
CA SER A 74 -4.84 -5.77 -3.21
C SER A 74 -6.37 -5.81 -3.27
N PHE A 75 -6.94 -6.44 -4.30
CA PHE A 75 -8.38 -6.47 -4.50
C PHE A 75 -9.07 -7.34 -3.45
N GLU A 76 -8.51 -8.52 -3.14
CA GLU A 76 -9.03 -9.41 -2.10
C GLU A 76 -8.95 -8.76 -0.72
N GLY A 77 -7.80 -8.19 -0.36
CA GLY A 77 -7.61 -7.50 0.93
C GLY A 77 -8.57 -6.33 1.12
N GLN A 78 -8.71 -5.48 0.09
CA GLN A 78 -9.63 -4.34 0.14
C GLN A 78 -11.10 -4.78 0.16
N THR A 79 -11.45 -5.90 -0.49
CA THR A 79 -12.82 -6.42 -0.44
C THR A 79 -13.18 -6.90 0.96
N LEU A 80 -12.29 -7.66 1.61
CA LEU A 80 -12.47 -8.06 3.00
C LEU A 80 -12.58 -6.86 3.94
N GLN A 81 -11.76 -5.82 3.72
CA GLN A 81 -11.83 -4.58 4.47
C GLN A 81 -13.21 -3.89 4.35
N VAL A 82 -13.72 -3.70 3.12
CA VAL A 82 -15.02 -3.05 2.90
C VAL A 82 -16.17 -3.89 3.46
N ILE A 83 -16.08 -5.23 3.37
CA ILE A 83 -17.05 -6.14 4.01
C ILE A 83 -17.01 -5.97 5.52
N GLY A 84 -15.83 -5.92 6.15
CA GLY A 84 -15.70 -5.64 7.59
C GLY A 84 -16.37 -4.32 7.97
N GLN A 85 -16.09 -3.26 7.22
CA GLN A 85 -16.70 -1.93 7.41
C GLN A 85 -18.23 -1.90 7.24
N LYS A 86 -18.82 -2.89 6.55
CA LYS A 86 -20.27 -3.03 6.51
C LYS A 86 -20.82 -3.32 7.90
N TYR A 87 -20.17 -4.21 8.65
CA TYR A 87 -20.62 -4.68 9.96
C TYR A 87 -20.10 -3.87 11.14
N THR A 88 -19.05 -3.07 10.96
CA THR A 88 -18.44 -2.26 12.03
C THR A 88 -18.57 -0.76 11.77
N ASP A 89 -18.56 0.05 12.83
CA ASP A 89 -18.52 1.51 12.70
C ASP A 89 -17.19 2.01 12.13
N ALA A 90 -17.19 3.19 11.51
CA ALA A 90 -16.00 3.76 10.90
C ALA A 90 -14.83 3.90 11.91
N THR A 91 -15.12 4.30 13.15
CA THR A 91 -14.14 4.42 14.23
C THR A 91 -13.53 3.07 14.61
N SER A 92 -14.37 2.08 14.93
CA SER A 92 -13.92 0.74 15.30
C SER A 92 -13.14 0.06 14.16
N SER A 93 -13.62 0.22 12.92
CA SER A 93 -12.92 -0.30 11.74
C SER A 93 -11.54 0.33 11.58
N GLY A 94 -11.42 1.65 11.79
CA GLY A 94 -10.14 2.35 11.72
C GLY A 94 -9.14 1.83 12.74
N ILE A 95 -9.56 1.62 14.00
CA ILE A 95 -8.71 1.07 15.06
C ILE A 95 -8.24 -0.35 14.71
N ILE A 96 -9.15 -1.21 14.24
CA ILE A 96 -8.82 -2.58 13.83
C ILE A 96 -7.81 -2.56 12.68
N LEU A 97 -8.00 -1.73 11.66
CA LEU A 97 -7.11 -1.68 10.51
C LEU A 97 -5.72 -1.14 10.85
N MET A 98 -5.59 -0.24 11.84
CA MET A 98 -4.27 0.19 12.32
C MET A 98 -3.42 -0.97 12.87
N THR A 99 -4.06 -2.07 13.31
CA THR A 99 -3.34 -3.27 13.75
C THR A 99 -2.70 -4.07 12.62
N GLU A 100 -3.02 -3.80 11.34
CA GLU A 100 -2.41 -4.49 10.19
C GLU A 100 -0.88 -4.34 10.18
N SER A 101 -0.37 -3.20 10.65
CA SER A 101 1.07 -2.95 10.79
C SER A 101 1.72 -3.82 11.86
N LEU A 102 0.97 -4.19 12.90
CA LEU A 102 1.41 -5.15 13.92
C LEU A 102 1.46 -6.55 13.32
N PHE A 103 0.38 -6.99 12.66
CA PHE A 103 0.32 -8.30 11.99
C PHE A 103 1.42 -8.46 10.95
N GLY A 104 1.69 -7.42 10.15
CA GLY A 104 2.81 -7.41 9.21
C GLY A 104 4.14 -7.71 9.90
N LYS A 105 4.45 -7.04 11.03
CA LYS A 105 5.69 -7.30 11.78
C LYS A 105 5.79 -8.75 12.28
N PHE A 106 4.69 -9.33 12.75
CA PHE A 106 4.68 -10.74 13.19
C PHE A 106 4.90 -11.70 12.03
N ILE A 107 4.16 -11.53 10.93
CA ILE A 107 4.26 -12.37 9.72
C ILE A 107 5.68 -12.30 9.15
N PHE A 108 6.25 -11.10 9.02
CA PHE A 108 7.61 -10.92 8.48
C PHE A 108 8.72 -11.34 9.45
N SER A 109 8.44 -11.46 10.76
CA SER A 109 9.41 -11.98 11.72
C SER A 109 9.60 -13.50 11.61
N TYR A 110 8.55 -14.21 11.14
CA TYR A 110 8.56 -15.66 11.00
C TYR A 110 9.68 -16.12 10.03
N PRO A 111 10.45 -17.18 10.36
CA PRO A 111 11.67 -17.56 9.63
C PRO A 111 11.48 -17.79 8.13
N TRP A 112 10.30 -18.26 7.71
CA TRP A 112 9.95 -18.49 6.31
C TRP A 112 9.88 -17.18 5.49
N PHE A 113 9.32 -16.10 6.06
CA PHE A 113 9.21 -14.79 5.40
C PHE A 113 10.54 -14.04 5.34
N ARG A 114 11.52 -14.38 6.20
CA ARG A 114 12.87 -13.79 6.12
C ARG A 114 13.57 -14.10 4.79
N ARG A 115 13.21 -15.20 4.12
CA ARG A 115 13.76 -15.54 2.79
C ARG A 115 13.28 -14.61 1.67
N ILE A 116 12.07 -14.04 1.78
CA ILE A 116 11.51 -13.07 0.81
C ILE A 116 12.21 -11.70 0.93
N LYS A 117 12.63 -11.31 2.14
CA LYS A 117 13.34 -10.05 2.39
C LYS A 117 14.66 -9.94 1.62
N LEU A 118 15.33 -11.08 1.40
CA LEU A 118 16.62 -11.17 0.70
C LEU A 118 16.50 -11.03 -0.83
N GLN A 119 15.32 -11.30 -1.41
CA GLN A 119 15.07 -11.17 -2.85
C GLN A 119 14.77 -9.72 -3.25
N PHE A 120 14.00 -8.98 -2.43
CA PHE A 120 13.65 -7.57 -2.69
C PHE A 120 14.76 -6.57 -2.31
N VAL A 121 15.58 -6.90 -1.31
CA VAL A 121 16.73 -6.08 -0.88
C VAL A 121 18.02 -6.77 -1.34
N ASN A 122 18.18 -6.96 -2.66
CA ASN A 122 19.51 -7.23 -3.20
C ASN A 122 20.27 -5.90 -3.38
N TRP A 123 20.62 -5.27 -2.25
CA TRP A 123 21.48 -4.07 -2.19
C TRP A 123 22.90 -4.33 -2.70
N ARG A 124 23.25 -5.59 -2.98
CA ARG A 124 24.59 -6.01 -3.39
C ARG A 124 25.01 -5.49 -4.76
N ASN A 125 24.06 -5.07 -5.60
CA ASN A 125 24.35 -4.49 -6.94
C ASN A 125 24.46 -2.95 -6.96
N LEU A 126 24.22 -2.23 -5.86
CA LEU A 126 24.42 -0.78 -5.80
C LEU A 126 25.84 -0.39 -5.38
N ASN A 127 26.59 -1.30 -4.76
CA ASN A 127 27.98 -1.04 -4.41
C ASN A 127 28.90 -1.00 -5.64
N ASN A 128 28.56 -1.66 -6.75
CA ASN A 128 29.38 -1.59 -7.98
C ASN A 128 29.15 -0.34 -8.84
N CYS A 129 28.18 0.51 -8.53
CA CYS A 129 27.95 1.78 -9.24
C CYS A 129 28.51 3.01 -8.51
N LEU A 130 29.11 2.85 -7.32
CA LEU A 130 29.70 3.93 -6.52
C LEU A 130 31.24 3.91 -6.48
N TYR A 131 31.88 2.97 -7.18
CA TYR A 131 33.35 2.86 -7.32
C TYR A 131 33.84 3.07 -8.75
N ILE A 132 33.23 4.00 -9.50
CA ILE A 132 33.82 4.51 -10.76
C ILE A 132 33.83 6.03 -10.64
N GLY A 133 34.90 6.59 -10.09
CA GLY A 133 35.02 8.03 -9.88
C GLY A 133 36.15 8.52 -8.98
N HIS A 134 37.11 7.67 -8.62
CA HIS A 134 38.39 8.15 -8.09
C HIS A 134 39.51 7.29 -8.69
N GLY A 135 40.10 7.81 -9.75
CA GLY A 135 41.23 7.25 -10.46
C GLY A 135 41.79 8.32 -11.38
N ASN A 136 42.92 8.88 -10.94
CA ASN A 136 43.74 9.95 -11.51
C ASN A 136 43.37 11.38 -11.08
#